data_AF-A0A499V357-F1
#
_entry.id   AF-A0A499V357-F1
#
_cell.length_a   1.000
_cell.length_b   1.000
_cell.length_c   1.000
_cell.angle_alpha   90.00
_cell.angle_beta   90.00
_cell.angle_gamma   90.00
#
_symmetry.space_group_name_H-M   'P 1'
#
loop_
_entity.id
_entity.type
_entity.pdbx_description
1 polymer ?
#
loop_
_entity_poly.entity_id
_entity_poly.type
_entity_poly.pdbx_seq_one_letter_code
_entity_poly.pdbx_strand_id
1 'polypeptide(L)'
;MSLFTEALLKSLAGAASDDPEGDWRVNTAHLLEAIDHFMHQPCFAGMVAGVQVPAVGELPVFVLHQLAGPPVVPVYVGCDPAQDNAEAEFVCLEGGRERLRRTLNDVDDTDPESEWAIELSFGDYDFEARLGERDVRTKTITVRPVFRRVHLVKS
;
A
#
# COMPACT_ATOMS: atom_id res chain seq x y z
N MET A 1 -7.21 -16.36 13.57
CA MET A 1 -6.16 -16.38 12.53
C MET A 1 -5.06 -15.43 13.00
N SER A 2 -3.76 -15.72 12.79
CA SER A 2 -2.68 -14.89 13.35
C SER A 2 -2.34 -13.71 12.43
N LEU A 3 -1.99 -12.56 12.99
CA LEU A 3 -1.58 -11.36 12.26
C LEU A 3 -0.36 -11.61 11.35
N PHE A 4 0.57 -12.46 11.79
CA PHE A 4 1.69 -12.93 11.00
C PHE A 4 1.25 -13.68 9.74
N THR A 5 0.19 -14.49 9.84
CA THR A 5 -0.35 -15.23 8.69
C THR A 5 -0.95 -14.28 7.66
N GLU A 6 -1.62 -13.19 8.07
CA GLU A 6 -2.18 -12.21 7.14
C GLU A 6 -1.09 -11.37 6.46
N ALA A 7 -0.08 -10.92 7.21
CA ALA A 7 1.07 -10.21 6.66
C ALA A 7 1.86 -11.08 5.68
N LEU A 8 2.02 -12.37 5.98
CA LEU A 8 2.68 -13.34 5.10
C LEU A 8 1.86 -13.55 3.81
N LEU A 9 0.54 -13.69 3.91
CA LEU A 9 -0.33 -13.83 2.73
C LEU A 9 -0.30 -12.59 1.83
N LYS A 10 -0.34 -11.38 2.42
CA LYS A 10 -0.22 -10.11 1.67
C LYS A 10 1.14 -9.96 1.00
N SER A 11 2.22 -10.36 1.68
CA SER A 11 3.57 -10.36 1.12
C SER A 11 3.71 -11.33 -0.06
N LEU A 12 3.15 -12.54 0.06
CA LEU A 12 3.16 -13.54 -1.01
C LEU A 12 2.23 -13.18 -2.18
N ALA A 13 1.14 -12.45 -1.95
CA ALA A 13 0.17 -12.07 -2.98
C ALA A 13 0.65 -10.99 -3.95
N GLY A 14 1.72 -10.27 -3.60
CA GLY A 14 2.22 -9.21 -4.45
C GLY A 14 3.20 -8.28 -3.75
N ALA A 15 3.05 -8.08 -2.44
CA ALA A 15 3.82 -7.07 -1.72
C ALA A 15 5.31 -7.39 -1.55
N ALA A 16 5.80 -8.56 -1.96
CA ALA A 16 7.23 -8.88 -2.02
C ALA A 16 7.71 -9.22 -3.45
N SER A 17 6.90 -8.91 -4.45
CA SER A 17 7.19 -9.29 -5.85
C SER A 17 8.11 -8.27 -6.51
N ASP A 18 8.99 -8.71 -7.42
CA ASP A 18 9.78 -7.86 -8.31
C ASP A 18 9.75 -8.45 -9.72
N ASP A 19 9.97 -7.62 -10.73
CA ASP A 19 9.85 -7.99 -12.14
C ASP A 19 11.05 -7.52 -12.98
N PRO A 20 12.18 -8.25 -12.92
CA PRO A 20 13.36 -7.89 -13.69
C PRO A 20 13.25 -8.22 -15.20
N GLU A 21 12.35 -9.11 -15.64
CA GLU A 21 12.30 -9.63 -17.03
C GLU A 21 10.90 -10.00 -17.58
N GLY A 22 9.81 -9.51 -16.99
CA GLY A 22 8.41 -9.83 -17.35
C GLY A 22 7.80 -11.01 -16.59
N ASP A 23 8.48 -11.50 -15.55
CA ASP A 23 8.05 -12.57 -14.64
C ASP A 23 8.03 -12.05 -13.19
N TRP A 24 6.84 -11.84 -12.63
CA TRP A 24 6.68 -11.41 -11.24
C TRP A 24 7.16 -12.50 -10.27
N ARG A 25 8.22 -12.21 -9.52
CA ARG A 25 8.89 -13.14 -8.61
C ARG A 25 8.95 -12.57 -7.19
N VAL A 26 8.52 -13.37 -6.21
CA VAL A 26 8.82 -13.10 -4.80
C VAL A 26 10.14 -13.76 -4.44
N ASN A 27 11.12 -12.96 -4.01
CA ASN A 27 12.40 -13.46 -3.52
C ASN A 27 12.51 -13.26 -1.99
N THR A 28 13.45 -13.98 -1.37
CA THR A 28 13.66 -13.95 0.08
C THR A 28 14.02 -12.55 0.61
N ALA A 29 14.72 -11.73 -0.17
CA ALA A 29 15.15 -10.39 0.24
C ALA A 29 13.95 -9.42 0.33
N HIS A 30 13.10 -9.36 -0.70
CA HIS A 30 11.91 -8.51 -0.71
C HIS A 30 10.82 -9.00 0.25
N LEU A 31 10.77 -10.31 0.53
CA LEU A 31 9.89 -10.85 1.55
C LEU A 31 10.26 -10.38 2.95
N LEU A 32 11.57 -10.33 3.26
CA LEU A 32 12.08 -9.80 4.53
C LEU A 32 11.82 -8.30 4.67
N GLU A 33 12.04 -7.51 3.61
CA GLU A 33 11.74 -6.06 3.59
C GLU A 33 10.24 -5.76 3.75
N ALA A 34 9.36 -6.53 3.10
CA ALA A 34 7.91 -6.36 3.23
C ALA A 34 7.42 -6.72 4.64
N ILE A 35 7.91 -7.82 5.21
CA ILE A 35 7.59 -8.22 6.60
C ILE A 35 8.07 -7.16 7.60
N ASP A 36 9.30 -6.66 7.43
CA ASP A 36 9.83 -5.58 8.27
C ASP A 36 8.96 -4.32 8.19
N HIS A 37 8.54 -3.92 6.98
CA HIS A 37 7.66 -2.76 6.80
C HIS A 37 6.30 -2.91 7.52
N PHE A 38 5.63 -4.06 7.38
CA PHE A 38 4.32 -4.27 8.02
C PHE A 38 4.40 -4.31 9.55
N MET A 39 5.50 -4.86 10.10
CA MET A 39 5.73 -4.90 11.55
C MET A 39 5.91 -3.52 12.18
N HIS A 40 6.25 -2.50 11.39
CA HIS A 40 6.46 -1.12 11.84
C HIS A 40 5.26 -0.17 11.57
N GLN A 41 4.14 -0.65 11.02
CA GLN A 41 2.94 0.19 10.85
C GLN A 41 2.19 0.43 12.19
N PRO A 42 1.51 1.58 12.37
CA PRO A 42 0.92 1.97 13.66
C PRO A 42 -0.17 1.03 14.18
N CYS A 43 -0.90 0.33 13.30
CA CYS A 43 -1.85 -0.72 13.68
C CYS A 43 -1.19 -1.94 14.38
N PHE A 44 0.14 -2.06 14.31
CA PHE A 44 0.97 -3.07 14.99
C PHE A 44 1.71 -2.54 16.24
N ALA A 45 1.76 -1.22 16.44
CA ALA A 45 2.63 -0.59 17.44
C ALA A 45 2.22 -0.87 18.91
N GLY A 46 1.00 -1.35 19.15
CA GLY A 46 0.49 -1.61 20.50
C GLY A 46 0.89 -2.95 21.14
N MET A 47 1.30 -3.96 20.35
CA MET A 47 1.58 -5.31 20.88
C MET A 47 2.99 -5.86 20.62
N VAL A 48 3.85 -5.12 19.90
CA VAL A 48 5.18 -5.62 19.49
C VAL A 48 6.32 -4.66 19.88
N ALA A 49 6.22 -4.02 21.04
CA ALA A 49 7.37 -3.33 21.61
C ALA A 49 8.41 -4.37 22.08
N GLY A 50 9.44 -4.63 21.25
CA GLY A 50 10.64 -5.37 21.67
C GLY A 50 10.92 -6.72 20.97
N VAL A 51 10.28 -7.04 19.85
CA VAL A 51 10.66 -8.24 19.08
C VAL A 51 11.89 -7.92 18.22
N GLN A 52 12.99 -8.64 18.45
CA GLN A 52 14.18 -8.54 17.60
C GLN A 52 13.88 -9.06 16.20
N VAL A 53 14.10 -8.20 15.20
CA VAL A 53 14.15 -8.61 13.80
C VAL A 53 15.47 -9.36 13.57
N PRO A 54 15.46 -10.59 13.05
CA PRO A 54 16.69 -11.30 12.72
C PRO A 54 17.44 -10.56 11.60
N ALA A 55 18.65 -10.08 11.90
CA ALA A 55 19.57 -9.61 10.86
C ALA A 55 20.26 -10.84 10.23
N VAL A 56 20.09 -11.04 8.93
CA VAL A 56 20.72 -12.15 8.21
C VAL A 56 21.67 -11.59 7.15
N GLY A 57 22.92 -12.08 7.13
CA GLY A 57 23.92 -11.77 6.10
C GLY A 57 23.55 -12.36 4.72
N GLU A 58 24.42 -12.16 3.71
CA GLU A 58 24.21 -12.51 2.30
C GLU A 58 23.51 -13.87 2.11
N LEU A 59 22.19 -13.82 1.94
CA LEU A 59 21.34 -14.96 1.64
C LEU A 59 21.39 -15.20 0.13
N PRO A 60 21.63 -16.44 -0.33
CA PRO A 60 21.42 -16.76 -1.73
C PRO A 60 19.95 -16.48 -2.12
N VAL A 61 19.77 -15.66 -3.16
CA VAL A 61 18.48 -15.22 -3.67
C VAL A 61 17.87 -16.36 -4.47
N PHE A 62 16.80 -16.97 -3.97
CA PHE A 62 15.99 -17.96 -4.69
C PHE A 62 14.58 -17.43 -4.91
N VAL A 63 13.99 -17.75 -6.06
CA VAL A 63 12.59 -17.45 -6.36
C VAL A 63 11.71 -18.37 -5.52
N LEU A 64 10.96 -17.79 -4.58
CA LEU A 64 10.07 -18.53 -3.68
C LEU A 64 8.72 -18.82 -4.33
N HIS A 65 8.23 -17.88 -5.13
CA HIS A 65 6.92 -17.97 -5.76
C HIS A 65 6.90 -17.14 -7.04
N GLN A 66 6.28 -17.69 -8.08
CA GLN A 66 5.94 -16.98 -9.31
C GLN A 66 4.43 -16.74 -9.30
N LEU A 67 4.03 -15.49 -9.50
CA LEU A 67 2.61 -15.14 -9.56
C LEU A 67 2.01 -15.58 -10.90
N ALA A 68 0.79 -16.09 -10.86
CA ALA A 68 0.05 -16.49 -12.07
C ALA A 68 -0.50 -15.29 -12.87
N GLY A 69 -0.33 -14.06 -12.38
CA GLY A 69 -0.83 -12.82 -12.96
C GLY A 69 -0.18 -11.59 -12.33
N PRO A 70 -0.64 -10.37 -12.68
CA PRO A 70 -0.09 -9.13 -12.14
C PRO A 70 -0.18 -9.09 -10.61
N PRO A 71 0.84 -8.56 -9.91
CA PRO A 71 0.87 -8.52 -8.46
C PRO A 71 -0.22 -7.60 -7.92
N VAL A 72 -0.76 -7.96 -6.76
CA VAL A 72 -1.62 -7.08 -5.97
C VAL A 72 -0.76 -6.29 -5.01
N VAL A 73 -0.79 -4.97 -5.13
CA VAL A 73 0.05 -4.01 -4.42
C VAL A 73 -0.80 -3.23 -3.42
N PRO A 74 -0.44 -3.23 -2.12
CA PRO A 74 -1.04 -2.33 -1.14
C PRO A 74 -0.69 -0.87 -1.46
N VAL A 75 -1.71 -0.02 -1.52
CA VAL A 75 -1.60 1.41 -1.76
C VAL A 75 -2.28 2.18 -0.64
N TYR A 76 -1.56 3.13 -0.04
CA TYR A 76 -2.06 4.01 0.99
C TYR A 76 -2.15 5.43 0.42
N VAL A 77 -3.37 5.97 0.37
CA VAL A 77 -3.65 7.28 -0.21
C VAL A 77 -3.97 8.26 0.91
N GLY A 78 -3.30 9.40 0.92
CA GLY A 78 -3.54 10.45 1.89
C GLY A 78 -3.21 11.83 1.34
N CYS A 79 -3.62 12.86 2.07
CA CYS A 79 -3.30 14.25 1.85
C CYS A 79 -2.06 14.65 2.66
N ASP A 80 -1.46 15.76 2.25
CA ASP A 80 -0.50 16.52 3.07
C ASP A 80 -1.00 17.98 3.14
N PRO A 81 -1.36 18.49 4.34
CA PRO A 81 -1.24 17.85 5.66
C PRO A 81 -2.24 16.69 5.88
N ALA A 82 -1.89 15.75 6.77
CA ALA A 82 -2.69 14.55 7.04
C ALA A 82 -4.10 14.81 7.61
N GLN A 83 -4.28 15.96 8.29
CA GLN A 83 -5.56 16.41 8.84
C GLN A 83 -6.66 16.49 7.75
N ASP A 84 -6.26 16.80 6.53
CA ASP A 84 -7.16 16.88 5.37
C ASP A 84 -7.77 15.51 5.00
N ASN A 85 -7.22 14.39 5.49
CA ASN A 85 -7.79 13.06 5.29
C ASN A 85 -9.18 12.92 5.91
N ALA A 86 -9.48 13.63 7.00
CA ALA A 86 -10.78 13.56 7.66
C ALA A 86 -11.92 14.16 6.80
N GLU A 87 -11.57 15.09 5.91
CA GLU A 87 -12.53 15.86 5.10
C GLU A 87 -12.47 15.53 3.60
N ALA A 88 -11.52 14.69 3.18
CA ALA A 88 -11.33 14.34 1.79
C ALA A 88 -12.20 13.15 1.36
N GLU A 89 -12.91 13.29 0.24
CA GLU A 89 -13.34 12.13 -0.54
C GLU A 89 -12.23 11.71 -1.49
N PHE A 90 -11.82 10.45 -1.43
CA PHE A 90 -10.78 9.92 -2.32
C PHE A 90 -11.38 9.15 -3.48
N VAL A 91 -10.83 9.35 -4.67
CA VAL A 91 -11.21 8.61 -5.89
C VAL A 91 -9.95 8.04 -6.52
N CYS A 92 -10.02 6.76 -6.91
CA CYS A 92 -9.01 6.10 -7.72
C CYS A 92 -9.59 5.81 -9.11
N LEU A 93 -8.92 6.32 -10.14
CA LEU A 93 -9.27 6.16 -11.54
C LEU A 93 -8.24 5.27 -12.24
N GLU A 94 -8.71 4.47 -13.20
CA GLU A 94 -7.88 3.68 -14.11
C GLU A 94 -8.35 3.96 -15.54
N GLY A 95 -7.46 4.48 -16.40
CA GLY A 95 -7.83 4.87 -17.76
C GLY A 95 -8.98 5.89 -17.81
N GLY A 96 -9.04 6.80 -16.82
CA GLY A 96 -10.10 7.80 -16.68
C GLY A 96 -11.46 7.27 -16.18
N ARG A 97 -11.55 6.00 -15.77
CA ARG A 97 -12.76 5.42 -15.19
C ARG A 97 -12.59 5.22 -13.69
N GLU A 98 -13.60 5.60 -12.93
CA GLU A 98 -13.64 5.34 -11.49
C GLU A 98 -13.65 3.85 -11.21
N ARG A 99 -12.67 3.44 -10.39
CA ARG A 99 -12.49 2.06 -9.96
C ARG A 99 -12.86 1.89 -8.51
N LEU A 100 -12.41 2.81 -7.65
CA LEU A 100 -12.66 2.80 -6.21
C LEU A 100 -12.91 4.23 -5.72
N ARG A 101 -13.68 4.34 -4.63
CA ARG A 101 -13.96 5.60 -3.94
C ARG A 101 -14.03 5.37 -2.43
N ARG A 102 -13.52 6.33 -1.66
CA ARG A 102 -13.80 6.49 -0.23
C ARG A 102 -14.58 7.78 -0.02
N THR A 103 -15.76 7.68 0.57
CA THR A 103 -16.61 8.82 0.94
C THR A 103 -16.39 9.23 2.39
N LEU A 104 -16.96 10.36 2.80
CA LEU A 104 -16.92 10.82 4.20
C LEU A 104 -17.61 9.84 5.17
N ASN A 105 -18.55 9.02 4.69
CA ASN A 105 -19.22 8.01 5.51
C ASN A 105 -18.34 6.79 5.80
N ASP A 106 -17.24 6.62 5.06
CA ASP A 106 -16.31 5.51 5.20
C ASP A 106 -15.12 5.86 6.11
N VAL A 107 -15.10 7.08 6.67
CA VAL A 107 -14.05 7.54 7.59
C VAL A 107 -14.21 6.82 8.93
N ASP A 108 -13.09 6.33 9.48
CA ASP A 108 -13.05 5.76 10.82
C ASP A 108 -13.09 6.87 11.87
N ASP A 109 -14.18 6.98 12.62
CA ASP A 109 -14.34 7.97 13.69
C ASP A 109 -13.25 7.89 14.78
N THR A 110 -12.58 6.74 14.91
CA THR A 110 -11.51 6.54 15.90
C THR A 110 -10.13 6.95 15.38
N ASP A 111 -9.94 7.03 14.07
CA ASP A 111 -8.72 7.50 13.41
C ASP A 111 -9.04 8.19 12.06
N PRO A 112 -9.65 9.39 12.09
CA PRO A 112 -10.16 10.05 10.89
C PRO A 112 -9.05 10.58 9.98
N GLU A 113 -7.83 10.72 10.50
CA GLU A 113 -6.65 11.15 9.75
C GLU A 113 -5.95 9.98 9.02
N SER A 114 -6.43 8.75 9.19
CA SER A 114 -5.84 7.56 8.59
C SER A 114 -5.83 7.60 7.05
N GLU A 115 -4.75 7.05 6.47
CA GLU A 115 -4.63 6.90 5.02
C GLU A 115 -5.67 5.90 4.50
N TRP A 116 -6.24 6.18 3.33
CA TRP A 116 -7.11 5.25 2.64
C TRP A 116 -6.29 4.08 2.07
N ALA A 117 -6.41 2.92 2.72
CA ALA A 117 -5.71 1.70 2.32
C ALA A 117 -6.55 0.89 1.30
N ILE A 118 -5.97 0.63 0.14
CA ILE A 118 -6.57 -0.16 -0.95
C ILE A 118 -5.56 -1.13 -1.55
N GLU A 119 -6.06 -2.11 -2.30
CA GLU A 119 -5.25 -3.08 -3.02
C GLU A 119 -5.46 -2.90 -4.53
N LEU A 120 -4.39 -2.62 -5.27
CA LEU A 120 -4.42 -2.37 -6.71
C LEU A 120 -3.47 -3.31 -7.45
N SER A 121 -3.81 -3.68 -8.68
CA SER A 121 -2.87 -4.40 -9.53
C SER A 121 -1.75 -3.48 -10.01
N PHE A 122 -0.66 -4.05 -10.52
CA PHE A 122 0.32 -3.28 -11.28
C PHE A 122 -0.34 -2.50 -12.43
N GLY A 123 -0.06 -1.20 -12.53
CA GLY A 123 -0.65 -0.35 -13.56
C GLY A 123 -0.56 1.14 -13.25
N ASP A 124 -1.04 1.97 -14.17
CA ASP A 124 -1.12 3.43 -13.99
C ASP A 124 -2.49 3.86 -13.47
N TYR A 125 -2.47 4.68 -12.42
CA TYR A 125 -3.68 5.16 -11.75
C TYR A 125 -3.62 6.66 -11.52
N ASP A 126 -4.78 7.29 -11.60
CA ASP A 126 -4.97 8.67 -11.17
C ASP A 126 -5.71 8.69 -9.83
N PHE A 127 -5.15 9.41 -8.86
CA PHE A 127 -5.75 9.60 -7.55
C PHE A 127 -6.25 11.03 -7.41
N GLU A 128 -7.44 11.18 -6.87
CA GLU A 128 -8.04 12.47 -6.52
C GLU A 128 -8.37 12.52 -5.03
N ALA A 129 -8.10 13.65 -4.39
CA ALA A 129 -8.65 14.02 -3.09
C ALA A 129 -9.53 15.25 -3.27
N ARG A 130 -10.80 15.14 -2.90
CA ARG A 130 -11.79 16.21 -3.02
C ARG A 130 -12.17 16.67 -1.62
N LEU A 131 -11.70 17.86 -1.23
CA LEU A 131 -12.02 18.49 0.06
C LEU A 131 -13.19 19.48 -0.07
N GLY A 132 -13.74 19.62 -1.28
CA GLY A 132 -14.86 20.51 -1.61
C GLY A 132 -14.90 20.78 -3.12
N GLU A 133 -15.88 21.55 -3.59
CA GLU A 133 -16.07 21.79 -5.04
C GLU A 133 -14.88 22.47 -5.75
N ARG A 134 -14.00 23.13 -5.00
CA ARG A 134 -12.88 23.93 -5.53
C ARG A 134 -11.50 23.45 -5.10
N ASP A 135 -11.41 22.47 -4.19
CA ASP A 135 -10.14 21.89 -3.74
C ASP A 135 -10.12 20.42 -4.13
N VAL A 136 -9.61 20.18 -5.34
CA VAL A 136 -9.39 18.85 -5.91
C VAL A 136 -7.91 18.71 -6.17
N ARG A 137 -7.27 17.80 -5.44
CA ARG A 137 -5.85 17.50 -5.55
C ARG A 137 -5.70 16.21 -6.33
N THR A 138 -4.82 16.19 -7.32
CA THR A 138 -4.68 15.05 -8.23
C THR A 138 -3.24 14.59 -8.34
N LYS A 139 -3.04 13.28 -8.53
CA LYS A 139 -1.72 12.71 -8.76
C LYS A 139 -1.80 11.40 -9.54
N THR A 140 -1.06 11.34 -10.64
CA THR A 140 -0.89 10.12 -11.44
C THR A 140 0.32 9.33 -10.92
N ILE A 141 0.13 8.04 -10.67
CA ILE A 141 1.18 7.14 -10.19
C ILE A 141 1.09 5.78 -10.87
N THR A 142 2.24 5.26 -11.29
CA THR A 142 2.41 3.85 -11.62
C THR A 142 2.54 3.02 -10.34
N VAL A 143 1.51 2.24 -10.05
CA VAL A 143 1.51 1.26 -8.97
C VAL A 143 2.38 0.08 -9.39
N ARG A 144 3.42 -0.17 -8.59
CA ARG A 144 4.32 -1.31 -8.70
C ARG A 144 4.68 -1.80 -7.31
N PRO A 145 4.97 -3.10 -7.13
CA PRO A 145 5.50 -3.63 -5.88
C PRO A 145 6.69 -2.83 -5.33
N VAL A 146 7.04 -2.96 -4.05
CA VAL A 146 6.45 -3.84 -3.01
C VAL A 146 5.21 -3.25 -2.34
N PHE A 147 5.14 -1.93 -2.17
CA PHE A 147 3.94 -1.19 -1.74
C PHE A 147 4.10 0.27 -2.14
N ARG A 148 3.01 1.07 -2.12
CA ARG A 148 3.09 2.51 -2.39
C ARG A 148 2.30 3.38 -1.43
N ARG A 149 2.90 4.50 -1.04
CA ARG A 149 2.21 5.63 -0.39
C ARG A 149 2.05 6.77 -1.37
N VAL A 150 0.88 7.39 -1.37
CA VAL A 150 0.49 8.47 -2.28
C VAL A 150 0.05 9.66 -1.45
N HIS A 151 0.90 10.69 -1.38
CA HIS A 151 0.55 11.97 -0.79
C HIS A 151 0.06 12.95 -1.85
N LEU A 152 -1.14 13.46 -1.64
CA LEU A 152 -1.85 14.42 -2.47
C LEU A 152 -1.70 15.83 -1.89
N VAL A 153 -0.97 16.68 -2.62
CA VAL A 153 -0.70 18.08 -2.26
C VAL A 153 -1.47 19.02 -3.17
N LYS A 154 -1.75 20.22 -2.69
CA LYS A 154 -2.33 21.28 -3.49
C LYS A 154 -1.33 21.69 -4.58
N SER A 155 -1.80 21.74 -5.83
CA SER A 155 -1.03 22.20 -6.99
C SER A 155 -0.85 23.72 -7.00
#